data_AF-A0A7D9DL41-F1
#
_entry.id   AF-A0A7D9DL41-F1
#
_cell.length_a   1.000
_cell.length_b   1.000
_cell.length_c   1.000
_cell.angle_alpha   90.00
_cell.angle_beta   90.00
_cell.angle_gamma   90.00
#
_symmetry.space_group_name_H-M   'P 1'
#
loop_
_entity.id
_entity.type
_entity.pdbx_description
1 polymer ?
#
loop_
_entity_poly.entity_id
_entity_poly.type
_entity_poly.pdbx_seq_one_letter_code
_entity_poly.pdbx_strand_id
1 'polypeptide(L)'
;MPIAAKHQKYLKFSWEGQLYKFVCFPNGLAFCPRKFTKLLKPVNSHLRQLGHISVSHIDDSYLQGDDYDDCANNVLDTTRLLDSLGFIIHPDKSSFIPNQVVTILGFKINSIVMRVFPTAEKIKKIKASCLELLHSPSPSICQVASVLGLLISNFPAAQFGPLHFRDLDMDKTEALKQNQGNFDRPMKLSKTSCADLHWWINSADSLFKPIALNHPDATLFTDASSQGWGGVLGQQKSGGHWTALEASHHINYLETLAVFFALKVFQTKLSGKHVCVRIDNMTAVADIGKLGTSHSRKRNTLVREIWDWCIQHDIFLTTAHIPGLENEAADAESRKPLKETEWALNQVIYQQGIQLLNMTPVIDLFASRLNYKVKPFIAYQPDPEAQAVNAFTICWKPYLFYAFPPFSIIPLVLQKIREEESTGLLVVPKWPAQPWWPYLMRMVIQVPVILPNKENTIYMPSKPDLIHPLYPKLTLLMCHISGDPLKIKDFQRGLCLSSCPRGGKAHKDSIYHTSTNGVGTVVQGNWIPFQQLWKKE
;
A
#
# COMPACT_ATOMS: atom_id res chain seq x y z
N MET A 1 50.70 -17.99 3.57
CA MET A 1 50.41 -19.40 3.93
C MET A 1 50.94 -20.34 2.86
N PRO A 2 51.85 -21.27 3.19
CA PRO A 2 52.48 -22.16 2.21
C PRO A 2 51.54 -23.24 1.68
N ILE A 3 51.76 -23.66 0.44
CA ILE A 3 51.14 -24.85 -0.16
C ILE A 3 52.12 -26.02 -0.06
N ALA A 4 51.63 -27.16 0.42
CA ALA A 4 52.41 -28.40 0.46
C ALA A 4 53.05 -28.71 -0.91
N ALA A 5 54.35 -28.98 -0.93
CA ALA A 5 55.13 -29.16 -2.17
C ALA A 5 54.47 -30.13 -3.17
N LYS A 6 53.90 -31.23 -2.66
CA LYS A 6 53.18 -32.24 -3.46
C LYS A 6 51.94 -31.72 -4.21
N HIS A 7 51.34 -30.60 -3.77
CA HIS A 7 50.16 -30.00 -4.38
C HIS A 7 50.48 -28.81 -5.31
N GLN A 8 51.67 -28.20 -5.20
CA GLN A 8 52.06 -27.05 -6.03
C GLN A 8 52.02 -27.37 -7.53
N LYS A 9 52.20 -28.64 -7.90
CA LYS A 9 52.12 -29.10 -9.29
C LYS A 9 50.76 -28.87 -9.95
N TYR A 10 49.68 -28.77 -9.16
CA TYR A 10 48.32 -28.52 -9.66
C TYR A 10 47.98 -27.02 -9.78
N LEU A 11 48.87 -26.15 -9.31
CA LEU A 11 48.66 -24.71 -9.24
C LEU A 11 49.70 -23.97 -10.09
N LYS A 12 49.90 -24.50 -11.30
CA LYS A 12 50.79 -23.92 -12.31
C LYS A 12 50.02 -23.03 -13.27
N PHE A 13 50.63 -21.95 -13.72
CA PHE A 13 50.07 -21.07 -14.75
C PHE A 13 51.19 -20.56 -15.66
N SER A 14 50.85 -20.25 -16.90
CA SER A 14 51.78 -19.67 -17.87
C SER A 14 51.53 -18.16 -17.97
N TRP A 15 52.60 -17.38 -17.93
CA TRP A 15 52.55 -15.93 -18.15
C TRP A 15 53.80 -15.53 -18.95
N GLU A 16 53.59 -14.81 -20.06
CA GLU A 16 54.66 -14.40 -20.99
C GLU A 16 55.57 -15.57 -21.45
N GLY A 17 54.97 -16.74 -21.70
CA GLY A 17 55.70 -17.94 -22.13
C GLY A 17 56.49 -18.64 -21.03
N GLN A 18 56.48 -18.15 -19.79
CA GLN A 18 57.13 -18.77 -18.64
C GLN A 18 56.11 -19.48 -17.75
N LEU A 19 56.49 -20.66 -17.25
CA LEU A 19 55.64 -21.48 -16.39
C LEU A 19 55.95 -21.21 -14.91
N TYR A 20 54.97 -20.66 -14.20
CA TYR A 20 55.02 -20.39 -12.77
C TYR A 20 54.24 -21.44 -11.98
N LYS A 21 54.52 -21.54 -10.68
CA LYS A 21 53.73 -22.34 -9.72
C LYS A 21 53.50 -21.56 -8.44
N PHE A 22 52.30 -21.65 -7.88
CA PHE A 22 52.04 -21.08 -6.56
C PHE A 22 52.71 -21.88 -5.45
N VAL A 23 53.52 -21.20 -4.63
CA VAL A 23 54.14 -21.77 -3.43
C VAL A 23 53.37 -21.43 -2.15
N CYS A 24 52.46 -20.45 -2.23
CA CYS A 24 51.57 -19.99 -1.18
C CYS A 24 50.14 -19.87 -1.70
N PHE A 25 49.16 -19.75 -0.81
CA PHE A 25 47.74 -19.65 -1.16
C PHE A 25 47.49 -18.57 -2.23
N PRO A 26 47.07 -18.94 -3.46
CA PRO A 26 46.69 -17.96 -4.46
C PRO A 26 45.29 -17.40 -4.17
N ASN A 27 45.08 -16.17 -4.63
CA ASN A 27 43.73 -15.64 -4.77
C ASN A 27 42.96 -16.47 -5.82
N GLY A 28 41.67 -16.69 -5.58
CA GLY A 28 40.79 -17.43 -6.48
C GLY A 28 40.73 -18.95 -6.27
N LEU A 29 41.57 -19.53 -5.42
CA LEU A 29 41.47 -20.95 -5.09
C LEU A 29 40.39 -21.21 -4.04
N ALA A 30 39.36 -21.98 -4.42
CA ALA A 30 38.10 -22.10 -3.68
C ALA A 30 38.21 -22.46 -2.19
N PHE A 31 39.20 -23.25 -1.79
CA PHE A 31 39.37 -23.65 -0.38
C PHE A 31 40.24 -22.72 0.46
N CYS A 32 40.98 -21.79 -0.16
CA CYS A 32 41.91 -20.90 0.55
C CYS A 32 41.21 -20.02 1.59
N PRO A 33 40.07 -19.36 1.30
CA PRO A 33 39.34 -18.59 2.31
C PRO A 33 38.99 -19.41 3.55
N ARG A 34 38.42 -20.61 3.36
CA ARG A 34 38.07 -21.52 4.46
C ARG A 34 39.28 -21.90 5.32
N LYS A 35 40.42 -22.19 4.69
CA LYS A 35 41.66 -22.56 5.39
C LYS A 35 42.23 -21.36 6.14
N PHE A 36 42.21 -20.16 5.56
CA PHE A 36 42.66 -18.94 6.21
C PHE A 36 41.78 -18.57 7.41
N THR A 37 40.45 -18.65 7.27
CA THR A 37 39.54 -18.46 8.41
C THR A 37 39.82 -19.45 9.54
N LYS A 38 40.08 -20.73 9.22
CA LYS A 38 40.46 -21.73 10.25
C LYS A 38 41.78 -21.40 10.94
N LEU A 39 42.75 -20.86 10.21
CA LEU A 39 44.04 -20.44 10.75
C LEU A 39 43.89 -19.26 11.72
N LEU A 40 43.02 -18.29 11.41
CA LEU A 40 42.78 -17.13 12.28
C LEU A 40 41.90 -17.43 13.50
N LYS A 41 41.25 -18.61 13.57
CA LYS A 41 40.37 -18.95 14.70
C LYS A 41 41.06 -18.88 16.07
N PRO A 42 42.27 -19.45 16.30
CA PRO A 42 42.94 -19.36 17.59
C PRO A 42 43.33 -17.92 17.94
N VAL A 43 43.76 -17.13 16.94
CA VAL A 43 44.11 -15.71 17.10
C VAL A 43 42.90 -14.93 17.60
N ASN A 44 41.78 -15.05 16.88
CA ASN A 44 40.52 -14.39 17.24
C ASN A 44 39.97 -14.91 18.58
N SER A 45 40.16 -16.20 18.89
CA SER A 45 39.77 -16.76 20.17
C SER A 45 40.53 -16.13 21.32
N HIS A 46 41.84 -15.92 21.16
CA HIS A 46 42.68 -15.28 22.17
C HIS A 46 42.27 -13.81 22.38
N LEU A 47 42.13 -13.04 21.30
CA LEU A 47 41.71 -11.63 21.39
C LEU A 47 40.34 -11.48 22.06
N ARG A 48 39.38 -12.36 21.75
CA ARG A 48 38.05 -12.35 22.38
C ARG A 48 38.09 -12.74 23.86
N GLN A 49 39.01 -13.61 24.26
CA GLN A 49 39.22 -13.94 25.69
C GLN A 49 39.79 -12.77 26.47
N LEU A 50 40.47 -11.82 25.80
CA LEU A 50 40.93 -10.57 26.40
C LEU A 50 39.83 -9.49 26.48
N GLY A 51 38.62 -9.77 25.96
CA GLY A 51 37.49 -8.84 25.95
C GLY A 51 37.32 -8.05 24.64
N HIS A 52 38.24 -8.19 23.68
CA HIS A 52 38.21 -7.40 22.45
C HIS A 52 37.07 -7.80 21.50
N ILE A 53 36.27 -6.82 21.08
CA ILE A 53 35.23 -6.99 20.07
C ILE A 53 35.87 -6.93 18.67
N SER A 54 35.92 -8.07 17.99
CA SER A 54 36.54 -8.17 16.66
C SER A 54 35.82 -9.12 15.72
N VAL A 55 35.71 -8.70 14.46
CA VAL A 55 35.15 -9.48 13.35
C VAL A 55 36.19 -9.57 12.24
N SER A 56 36.71 -10.76 11.99
CA SER A 56 37.60 -11.02 10.85
C SER A 56 36.83 -11.70 9.72
N HIS A 57 36.91 -11.14 8.52
CA HIS A 57 36.38 -11.68 7.29
C HIS A 57 37.50 -11.89 6.27
N ILE A 58 37.97 -13.14 6.13
CA ILE A 58 39.08 -13.52 5.26
C ILE A 58 40.29 -12.62 5.56
N ASP A 59 40.59 -11.64 4.71
CA ASP A 59 41.71 -10.70 4.76
C ASP A 59 41.39 -9.38 5.48
N ASP A 60 40.12 -9.03 5.65
CA ASP A 60 39.69 -7.82 6.36
C ASP A 60 39.38 -8.11 7.84
N SER A 61 39.72 -7.17 8.74
CA SER A 61 39.32 -7.23 10.15
C SER A 61 38.70 -5.91 10.61
N TYR A 62 37.54 -6.01 11.26
CA TYR A 62 36.86 -4.92 11.95
C TYR A 62 37.11 -5.06 13.45
N LEU A 63 37.56 -3.97 14.08
CA LEU A 63 37.84 -3.88 15.50
C LEU A 63 36.94 -2.78 16.09
N GLN A 64 36.40 -3.03 17.27
CA GLN A 64 35.45 -2.15 17.93
C GLN A 64 35.81 -2.03 19.42
N GLY A 65 35.54 -0.85 19.97
CA GLY A 65 35.47 -0.61 21.41
C GLY A 65 34.32 0.36 21.73
N ASP A 66 33.94 0.43 22.99
CA ASP A 66 32.84 1.30 23.46
C ASP A 66 33.25 2.78 23.47
N ASP A 67 34.55 3.05 23.67
CA ASP A 67 35.15 4.37 23.57
C ASP A 67 36.45 4.35 22.75
N TYR A 68 37.12 5.50 22.68
CA TYR A 68 38.36 5.65 21.91
C TYR A 68 39.49 4.77 22.44
N ASP A 69 39.67 4.73 23.77
CA ASP A 69 40.80 4.05 24.39
C ASP A 69 40.62 2.54 24.32
N ASP A 70 39.40 2.04 24.54
CA ASP A 70 39.05 0.63 24.36
C ASP A 70 39.31 0.15 22.92
N CYS A 71 38.86 0.94 21.93
CA CYS A 71 39.12 0.64 20.52
C CYS A 71 40.62 0.71 20.19
N ALA A 72 41.34 1.70 20.73
CA ALA A 72 42.78 1.82 20.53
C ALA A 72 43.55 0.62 21.12
N ASN A 73 43.17 0.17 22.32
CA ASN A 73 43.76 -1.02 22.95
C ASN A 73 43.50 -2.28 22.11
N ASN A 74 42.28 -2.45 21.60
CA ASN A 74 41.94 -3.55 20.68
C ASN A 74 42.81 -3.54 19.42
N VAL A 75 42.98 -2.37 18.79
CA VAL A 75 43.88 -2.21 17.63
C VAL A 75 45.31 -2.57 17.98
N LEU A 76 45.84 -2.08 19.10
CA LEU A 76 47.20 -2.32 19.54
C LEU A 76 47.47 -3.81 19.80
N ASP A 77 46.61 -4.46 20.58
CA ASP A 77 46.78 -5.87 20.94
C ASP A 77 46.61 -6.78 19.72
N THR A 78 45.63 -6.49 18.86
CA THR A 78 45.44 -7.21 17.61
C THR A 78 46.67 -7.09 16.70
N THR A 79 47.19 -5.88 16.55
CA THR A 79 48.36 -5.60 15.70
C THR A 79 49.60 -6.30 16.23
N ARG A 80 49.87 -6.19 17.54
CA ARG A 80 51.00 -6.87 18.19
C ARG A 80 50.92 -8.38 18.06
N LEU A 81 49.74 -8.96 18.29
CA LEU A 81 49.56 -10.40 18.19
C LEU A 81 49.79 -10.90 16.76
N LEU A 82 49.19 -10.23 15.76
CA LEU A 82 49.36 -10.60 14.36
C LEU A 82 50.82 -10.47 13.92
N ASP A 83 51.51 -9.40 14.30
CA ASP A 83 52.93 -9.20 14.02
C ASP A 83 53.79 -10.31 14.66
N SER A 84 53.56 -10.63 15.93
CA SER A 84 54.27 -11.71 16.64
C SER A 84 54.07 -13.10 16.01
N LEU A 85 52.96 -13.31 15.31
CA LEU A 85 52.63 -14.54 14.60
C LEU A 85 53.12 -14.53 13.13
N GLY A 86 53.81 -13.47 12.70
CA GLY A 86 54.39 -13.33 11.37
C GLY A 86 53.38 -12.92 10.29
N PHE A 87 52.24 -12.33 10.66
CA PHE A 87 51.34 -11.68 9.71
C PHE A 87 51.85 -10.28 9.38
N ILE A 88 51.69 -9.88 8.12
CA ILE A 88 52.06 -8.54 7.66
C ILE A 88 50.79 -7.71 7.54
N ILE A 89 50.68 -6.67 8.36
CA ILE A 89 49.57 -5.72 8.29
C ILE A 89 49.97 -4.59 7.34
N HIS A 90 49.15 -4.33 6.33
CA HIS A 90 49.46 -3.34 5.31
C HIS A 90 49.21 -1.91 5.86
N PRO A 91 50.23 -1.03 5.93
CA PRO A 91 50.09 0.27 6.59
C PRO A 91 49.06 1.16 5.91
N ASP A 92 49.09 1.27 4.57
CA ASP A 92 48.20 2.19 3.84
C ASP A 92 46.76 1.69 3.65
N LYS A 93 46.54 0.38 3.82
CA LYS A 93 45.21 -0.24 3.67
C LYS A 93 44.51 -0.44 5.01
N SER A 94 45.23 -0.23 6.12
CA SER A 94 44.71 -0.43 7.47
C SER A 94 44.46 0.92 8.13
N SER A 95 43.43 0.98 8.96
CA SER A 95 43.16 2.15 9.81
C SER A 95 43.49 1.79 11.25
N PHE A 96 44.52 2.43 11.81
CA PHE A 96 45.00 2.15 13.17
C PHE A 96 44.48 3.14 14.21
N ILE A 97 43.92 4.27 13.77
CA ILE A 97 43.38 5.29 14.66
C ILE A 97 41.87 5.05 14.74
N PRO A 98 41.31 4.81 15.93
CA PRO A 98 39.87 4.65 16.11
C PRO A 98 39.09 5.81 15.47
N ASN A 99 38.03 5.48 14.74
CA ASN A 99 37.18 6.44 14.04
C ASN A 99 35.73 5.97 14.05
N GLN A 100 34.79 6.90 14.10
CA GLN A 100 33.36 6.65 14.07
C GLN A 100 32.82 6.41 12.64
N VAL A 101 33.64 6.70 11.62
CA VAL A 101 33.35 6.39 10.22
C VAL A 101 34.47 5.54 9.65
N VAL A 102 34.16 4.28 9.34
CA VAL A 102 35.13 3.31 8.83
C VAL A 102 34.65 2.70 7.52
N THR A 103 35.59 2.38 6.62
CA THR A 103 35.29 1.66 5.38
C THR A 103 35.74 0.22 5.51
N ILE A 104 34.81 -0.73 5.36
CA ILE A 104 35.11 -2.16 5.36
C ILE A 104 34.20 -2.90 4.38
N LEU A 105 34.74 -3.91 3.68
CA LEU A 105 34.02 -4.66 2.62
C LEU A 105 33.40 -3.75 1.54
N GLY A 106 34.04 -2.60 1.30
CA GLY A 106 33.57 -1.57 0.38
C GLY A 106 32.31 -0.83 0.82
N PHE A 107 31.98 -0.82 2.11
CA PHE A 107 30.91 -0.02 2.71
C PHE A 107 31.45 0.93 3.76
N LYS A 108 30.82 2.10 3.89
CA LYS A 108 31.09 3.05 4.96
C LYS A 108 30.11 2.78 6.11
N ILE A 109 30.63 2.36 7.26
CA ILE A 109 29.87 2.23 8.49
C ILE A 109 30.04 3.53 9.27
N ASN A 110 28.93 4.16 9.65
CA ASN A 110 28.92 5.40 10.42
C ASN A 110 28.17 5.17 11.73
N SER A 111 28.89 5.18 12.85
CA SER A 111 28.33 4.97 14.19
C SER A 111 27.68 6.22 14.80
N ILE A 112 27.88 7.41 14.22
CA ILE A 112 27.23 8.65 14.68
C ILE A 112 25.75 8.63 14.28
N VAL A 113 25.48 8.34 13.00
CA VAL A 113 24.10 8.28 12.47
C VAL A 113 23.51 6.87 12.46
N MET A 114 24.29 5.87 12.91
CA MET A 114 23.93 4.44 12.95
C MET A 114 23.45 3.90 11.59
N ARG A 115 24.21 4.21 10.53
CA ARG A 115 23.89 3.79 9.14
C ARG A 115 25.09 3.24 8.40
N VAL A 116 24.80 2.36 7.46
CA VAL A 116 25.75 1.83 6.48
C VAL A 116 25.46 2.48 5.12
N PHE A 117 26.50 2.95 4.46
CA PHE A 117 26.44 3.62 3.15
C PHE A 117 27.33 2.88 2.13
N PRO A 118 26.99 2.90 0.83
CA PRO A 118 27.93 2.47 -0.20
C PRO A 118 29.09 3.47 -0.30
N THR A 119 30.25 2.99 -0.76
CA THR A 119 31.38 3.86 -1.12
C THR A 119 31.11 4.60 -2.43
N ALA A 120 31.80 5.72 -2.67
CA ALA A 120 31.67 6.49 -3.91
C ALA A 120 31.96 5.64 -5.16
N GLU A 121 32.90 4.70 -5.06
CA GLU A 121 33.21 3.74 -6.13
C GLU A 121 32.03 2.81 -6.43
N LYS A 122 31.37 2.26 -5.40
CA LYS A 122 30.16 1.43 -5.57
C LYS A 122 29.02 2.24 -6.19
N ILE A 123 28.80 3.47 -5.75
CA ILE A 123 27.78 4.38 -6.32
C ILE A 123 28.04 4.60 -7.81
N LYS A 124 29.27 4.96 -8.19
CA LYS A 124 29.66 5.17 -9.59
C LYS A 124 29.43 3.90 -10.42
N LYS A 125 29.80 2.73 -9.87
CA LYS A 125 29.62 1.44 -10.54
C LYS A 125 28.14 1.07 -10.73
N ILE A 126 27.29 1.28 -9.73
CA ILE A 126 25.83 1.08 -9.84
C ILE A 126 25.26 1.92 -10.97
N LYS A 127 25.52 3.23 -10.96
CA LYS A 127 25.03 4.16 -11.98
C LYS A 127 25.49 3.76 -13.38
N ALA A 128 26.80 3.52 -13.55
CA ALA A 128 27.37 3.14 -14.83
C ALA A 128 26.76 1.84 -15.38
N SER A 129 26.71 0.78 -14.56
CA SER A 129 26.18 -0.52 -15.00
C SER A 129 24.67 -0.49 -15.29
N CYS A 130 23.88 0.28 -14.54
CA CYS A 130 22.45 0.43 -14.83
C CYS A 130 22.23 1.23 -16.12
N LEU A 131 22.99 2.31 -16.34
CA LEU A 131 22.91 3.12 -17.56
C LEU A 131 23.33 2.32 -18.81
N GLU A 132 24.42 1.56 -18.73
CA GLU A 132 24.87 0.69 -19.81
C GLU A 132 23.80 -0.34 -20.17
N LEU A 133 23.15 -0.93 -19.16
CA LEU A 133 22.09 -1.91 -19.38
C LEU A 133 20.83 -1.28 -19.99
N LEU A 134 20.46 -0.06 -19.59
CA LEU A 134 19.34 0.68 -20.17
C LEU A 134 19.58 1.09 -21.63
N HIS A 135 20.82 1.41 -22.01
CA HIS A 135 21.18 1.75 -23.38
C HIS A 135 21.34 0.53 -24.29
N SER A 136 21.44 -0.67 -23.73
CA SER A 136 21.49 -1.91 -24.50
C SER A 136 20.08 -2.31 -24.95
N PRO A 137 19.78 -2.33 -26.27
CA PRO A 137 18.43 -2.69 -26.74
C PRO A 137 18.10 -4.17 -26.52
N SER A 138 19.13 -5.01 -26.42
CA SER A 138 19.03 -6.46 -26.39
C SER A 138 20.19 -7.07 -25.59
N PRO A 139 20.27 -6.79 -24.27
CA PRO A 139 21.34 -7.31 -23.44
C PRO A 139 21.29 -8.84 -23.36
N SER A 140 22.45 -9.47 -23.19
CA SER A 140 22.49 -10.91 -22.89
C SER A 140 21.96 -11.18 -21.48
N ILE A 141 21.44 -12.38 -21.26
CA ILE A 141 20.99 -12.83 -19.93
C ILE A 141 22.16 -12.76 -18.93
N CYS A 142 23.39 -13.05 -19.39
CA CYS A 142 24.62 -12.89 -18.62
C CYS A 142 24.87 -11.44 -18.16
N GLN A 143 24.71 -10.46 -19.06
CA GLN A 143 24.85 -9.05 -18.72
C GLN A 143 23.84 -8.64 -17.64
N VAL A 144 22.57 -9.02 -17.79
CA VAL A 144 21.53 -8.75 -16.79
C VAL A 144 21.85 -9.43 -15.46
N ALA A 145 22.31 -10.69 -15.48
CA ALA A 145 22.71 -11.41 -14.27
C ALA A 145 23.88 -10.74 -13.53
N SER A 146 24.86 -10.20 -14.29
CA SER A 146 25.99 -9.46 -13.73
C SER A 146 25.54 -8.19 -13.01
N VAL A 147 24.66 -7.40 -13.64
CA VAL A 147 24.09 -6.19 -13.03
C VAL A 147 23.26 -6.56 -11.79
N LEU A 148 22.42 -7.59 -11.85
CA LEU A 148 21.68 -8.09 -10.68
C LEU A 148 22.61 -8.47 -9.52
N GLY A 149 23.70 -9.18 -9.81
CA GLY A 149 24.72 -9.52 -8.81
C GLY A 149 25.34 -8.29 -8.16
N LEU A 150 25.63 -7.25 -8.95
CA LEU A 150 26.10 -5.95 -8.45
C LEU A 150 25.05 -5.30 -7.53
N LEU A 151 23.78 -5.24 -7.94
CA LEU A 151 22.72 -4.63 -7.13
C LEU A 151 22.51 -5.37 -5.80
N ILE A 152 22.42 -6.70 -5.85
CA ILE A 152 22.28 -7.56 -4.66
C ILE A 152 23.46 -7.37 -3.70
N SER A 153 24.68 -7.24 -4.23
CA SER A 153 25.87 -7.00 -3.40
C SER A 153 25.83 -5.68 -2.62
N ASN A 154 24.93 -4.74 -2.98
CA ASN A 154 24.75 -3.46 -2.31
C ASN A 154 23.58 -3.43 -1.31
N PHE A 155 22.80 -4.50 -1.17
CA PHE A 155 21.72 -4.58 -0.18
C PHE A 155 22.12 -4.28 1.28
N PRO A 156 23.37 -4.56 1.74
CA PRO A 156 23.80 -4.13 3.07
C PRO A 156 23.72 -2.61 3.31
N ALA A 157 23.71 -1.80 2.25
CA ALA A 157 23.63 -0.33 2.33
C ALA A 157 22.46 0.26 1.53
N ALA A 158 21.54 -0.56 1.05
CA ALA A 158 20.37 -0.13 0.28
C ALA A 158 19.10 -0.71 0.91
N GLN A 159 18.53 -0.01 1.90
CA GLN A 159 17.37 -0.45 2.68
C GLN A 159 16.22 -0.96 1.80
N PHE A 160 15.86 -0.19 0.76
CA PHE A 160 14.78 -0.53 -0.18
C PHE A 160 15.28 -1.15 -1.49
N GLY A 161 16.58 -1.41 -1.63
CA GLY A 161 17.14 -2.09 -2.80
C GLY A 161 16.45 -3.40 -3.16
N PRO A 162 16.08 -4.26 -2.18
CA PRO A 162 15.35 -5.49 -2.48
C PRO A 162 13.93 -5.31 -3.05
N LEU A 163 13.36 -4.10 -3.00
CA LEU A 163 12.09 -3.77 -3.65
C LEU A 163 12.24 -3.51 -5.16
N HIS A 164 13.43 -3.06 -5.59
CA HIS A 164 13.72 -2.56 -6.94
C HIS A 164 14.72 -3.44 -7.70
N PHE A 165 14.58 -4.76 -7.59
CA PHE A 165 15.35 -5.70 -8.43
C PHE A 165 14.53 -6.90 -8.91
N ARG A 166 13.33 -7.09 -8.34
CA ARG A 166 12.53 -8.31 -8.51
C ARG A 166 12.01 -8.44 -9.92
N ASP A 167 11.58 -7.35 -10.55
CA ASP A 167 11.08 -7.40 -11.92
C ASP A 167 12.20 -7.78 -12.90
N LEU A 168 13.40 -7.22 -12.68
CA LEU A 168 14.59 -7.53 -13.46
C LEU A 168 15.03 -8.99 -13.29
N ASP A 169 15.02 -9.52 -12.06
CA ASP A 169 15.33 -10.93 -11.79
C ASP A 169 14.29 -11.89 -12.39
N MET A 170 13.00 -11.51 -12.36
CA MET A 170 11.92 -12.29 -12.97
C MET A 170 12.02 -12.30 -14.50
N ASP A 171 12.30 -11.16 -15.15
CA ASP A 171 12.55 -11.09 -16.59
C ASP A 171 13.72 -11.99 -17.01
N LYS A 172 14.83 -11.91 -16.25
CA LYS A 172 16.00 -12.77 -16.47
C LYS A 172 15.65 -14.24 -16.32
N THR A 173 14.89 -14.60 -15.28
CA THR A 173 14.49 -15.99 -15.03
C THR A 173 13.58 -16.53 -16.12
N GLU A 174 12.66 -15.73 -16.62
CA GLU A 174 11.77 -16.07 -17.73
C GLU A 174 12.55 -16.25 -19.04
N ALA A 175 13.43 -15.31 -19.37
CA ALA A 175 14.29 -15.39 -20.54
C ALA A 175 15.19 -16.63 -20.49
N LEU A 176 15.75 -16.96 -19.32
CA LEU A 176 16.60 -18.13 -19.14
C LEU A 176 15.82 -19.43 -19.36
N LYS A 177 14.57 -19.52 -18.90
CA LYS A 177 13.69 -20.67 -19.17
C LYS A 177 13.39 -20.81 -20.66
N GLN A 178 13.06 -19.71 -21.34
CA GLN A 178 12.80 -19.71 -22.79
C GLN A 178 14.03 -20.12 -23.61
N ASN A 179 15.23 -19.79 -23.12
CA ASN A 179 16.51 -20.09 -23.77
C ASN A 179 17.21 -21.34 -23.22
N GLN A 180 16.49 -22.24 -22.55
CA GLN A 180 16.99 -23.53 -22.06
C GLN A 180 18.27 -23.42 -21.21
N GLY A 181 18.38 -22.36 -20.40
CA GLY A 181 19.55 -22.15 -19.53
C GLY A 181 20.75 -21.47 -20.19
N ASN A 182 20.66 -21.04 -21.45
CA ASN A 182 21.77 -20.38 -22.14
C ASN A 182 21.86 -18.89 -21.77
N PHE A 183 22.90 -18.52 -21.03
CA PHE A 183 23.15 -17.15 -20.55
C PHE A 183 23.63 -16.18 -21.64
N ASP A 184 24.17 -16.68 -22.76
CA ASP A 184 24.69 -15.85 -23.85
C ASP A 184 23.56 -15.35 -24.77
N ARG A 185 22.34 -15.87 -24.60
CA ARG A 185 21.19 -15.47 -25.40
C ARG A 185 20.72 -14.05 -25.02
N PRO A 186 20.24 -13.27 -26.01
CA PRO A 186 19.66 -11.96 -25.77
C PRO A 186 18.31 -12.06 -25.04
N MET A 187 17.97 -11.02 -24.29
CA MET A 187 16.67 -10.84 -23.68
C MET A 187 16.18 -9.39 -23.80
N LYS A 188 14.88 -9.17 -23.55
CA LYS A 188 14.28 -7.84 -23.49
C LYS A 188 13.94 -7.49 -22.05
N LEU A 189 14.18 -6.23 -21.69
CA LEU A 189 13.78 -5.69 -20.41
C LEU A 189 12.33 -5.21 -20.49
N SER A 190 11.52 -5.58 -19.51
CA SER A 190 10.18 -5.03 -19.35
C SER A 190 10.23 -3.57 -18.90
N LYS A 191 9.11 -2.85 -19.06
CA LYS A 191 8.98 -1.46 -18.57
C LYS A 191 9.24 -1.35 -17.06
N THR A 192 8.82 -2.35 -16.28
CA THR A 192 9.01 -2.38 -14.83
C THR A 192 10.47 -2.65 -14.47
N SER A 193 11.17 -3.52 -15.19
CA SER A 193 12.62 -3.69 -15.05
C SER A 193 13.41 -2.42 -15.37
N CYS A 194 13.01 -1.68 -16.41
CA CYS A 194 13.60 -0.38 -16.69
C CYS A 194 13.32 0.62 -15.56
N ALA A 195 12.12 0.62 -14.98
CA ALA A 195 11.81 1.47 -13.82
C ALA A 195 12.66 1.12 -12.59
N ASP A 196 12.90 -0.18 -12.31
CA ASP A 196 13.81 -0.63 -11.26
C ASP A 196 15.23 -0.08 -11.49
N LEU A 197 15.77 -0.16 -12.72
CA LEU A 197 17.09 0.39 -13.05
C LEU A 197 17.16 1.91 -12.88
N HIS A 198 16.13 2.65 -13.30
CA HIS A 198 16.05 4.10 -13.07
C HIS A 198 16.01 4.44 -11.59
N TRP A 199 15.28 3.67 -10.77
CA TRP A 199 15.25 3.87 -9.32
C TRP A 199 16.66 3.75 -8.72
N TRP A 200 17.44 2.74 -9.13
CA TRP A 200 18.82 2.58 -8.67
C TRP A 200 19.72 3.74 -9.07
N ILE A 201 19.58 4.27 -10.29
CA ILE A 201 20.35 5.42 -10.77
C ILE A 201 20.02 6.67 -9.94
N ASN A 202 18.72 6.93 -9.76
CA ASN A 202 18.23 8.14 -9.09
C ASN A 202 18.48 8.12 -7.58
N SER A 203 18.45 6.93 -6.96
CA SER A 203 18.60 6.77 -5.51
C SER A 203 20.05 6.51 -5.08
N ALA A 204 20.99 6.29 -6.02
CA ALA A 204 22.32 5.77 -5.69
C ALA A 204 23.08 6.63 -4.67
N ASP A 205 22.94 7.96 -4.73
CA ASP A 205 23.64 8.89 -3.82
C ASP A 205 22.99 8.99 -2.44
N SER A 206 21.71 8.61 -2.32
CA SER A 206 20.93 8.64 -1.08
C SER A 206 20.75 7.25 -0.46
N LEU A 207 21.42 6.22 -0.98
CA LEU A 207 21.37 4.87 -0.42
C LEU A 207 21.97 4.83 0.99
N PHE A 208 21.20 4.26 1.91
CA PHE A 208 21.69 3.85 3.21
C PHE A 208 20.90 2.65 3.73
N LYS A 209 21.40 2.05 4.81
CA LYS A 209 20.64 1.12 5.65
C LYS A 209 20.94 1.36 7.13
N PRO A 210 19.93 1.46 8.00
CA PRO A 210 20.14 1.50 9.45
C PRO A 210 20.91 0.27 9.95
N ILE A 211 21.86 0.46 10.86
CA ILE A 211 22.64 -0.63 11.48
C ILE A 211 21.76 -1.44 12.42
N ALA A 212 20.95 -0.75 13.22
CA ALA A 212 19.98 -1.33 14.13
C ALA A 212 18.61 -0.74 13.85
N LEU A 213 17.59 -1.58 14.00
CA LEU A 213 16.21 -1.14 14.09
C LEU A 213 15.85 -1.07 15.58
N ASN A 214 15.15 -0.02 15.97
CA ASN A 214 14.63 0.09 17.32
C ASN A 214 13.53 -0.96 17.55
N HIS A 215 13.06 -1.09 18.80
CA HIS A 215 11.85 -1.85 19.06
C HIS A 215 10.65 -1.19 18.36
N PRO A 216 9.69 -2.00 17.88
CA PRO A 216 8.51 -1.46 17.21
C PRO A 216 7.68 -0.59 18.16
N ASP A 217 7.33 0.61 17.71
CA ASP A 217 6.48 1.56 18.44
C ASP A 217 5.01 1.12 18.47
N ALA A 218 4.62 0.28 17.52
CA ALA A 218 3.26 -0.22 17.37
C ALA A 218 3.23 -1.66 16.85
N THR A 219 2.26 -2.44 17.31
CA THR A 219 1.97 -3.78 16.77
C THR A 219 0.59 -3.78 16.13
N LEU A 220 0.55 -4.09 14.83
CA LEU A 220 -0.66 -4.18 14.03
C LEU A 220 -0.96 -5.65 13.74
N PHE A 221 -2.16 -6.12 14.05
CA PHE A 221 -2.60 -7.48 13.75
C PHE A 221 -3.55 -7.44 12.56
N THR A 222 -3.39 -8.35 11.61
CA THR A 222 -4.19 -8.37 10.38
C THR A 222 -4.60 -9.78 10.03
N ASP A 223 -5.72 -9.90 9.34
CA ASP A 223 -6.26 -11.17 8.88
C ASP A 223 -7.07 -10.99 7.60
N ALA A 224 -7.06 -11.98 6.73
CA ALA A 224 -7.93 -12.04 5.58
C ALA A 224 -8.77 -13.33 5.57
N SER A 225 -10.05 -13.17 5.24
CA SER A 225 -10.94 -14.28 4.91
C SER A 225 -11.31 -14.27 3.43
N SER A 226 -12.11 -15.25 3.01
CA SER A 226 -12.73 -15.22 1.68
C SER A 226 -13.77 -14.10 1.51
N GLN A 227 -14.23 -13.49 2.60
CA GLN A 227 -15.30 -12.48 2.60
C GLN A 227 -14.78 -11.06 2.82
N GLY A 228 -13.73 -10.89 3.62
CA GLY A 228 -13.25 -9.57 4.01
C GLY A 228 -11.86 -9.58 4.65
N TRP A 229 -11.50 -8.42 5.19
CA TRP A 229 -10.25 -8.17 5.91
C TRP A 229 -10.52 -7.64 7.31
N GLY A 230 -9.57 -7.90 8.20
CA GLY A 230 -9.56 -7.39 9.56
C GLY A 230 -8.21 -6.78 9.92
N GLY A 231 -8.25 -5.74 10.74
CA GLY A 231 -7.09 -5.04 11.26
C GLY A 231 -7.33 -4.59 12.71
N VAL A 232 -6.35 -4.82 13.59
CA VAL A 232 -6.43 -4.49 15.01
C VAL A 232 -5.15 -3.78 15.44
N LEU A 233 -5.32 -2.59 16.03
CA LEU A 233 -4.24 -1.78 16.60
C LEU A 233 -4.58 -1.41 18.05
N GLY A 234 -3.96 -2.10 19.00
CA GLY A 234 -4.28 -1.96 20.42
C GLY A 234 -5.74 -2.33 20.69
N GLN A 235 -6.54 -1.38 21.17
CA GLN A 235 -7.98 -1.57 21.41
C GLN A 235 -8.86 -1.24 20.19
N GLN A 236 -8.28 -0.67 19.12
CA GLN A 236 -9.05 -0.31 17.93
C GLN A 236 -9.09 -1.45 16.93
N LYS A 237 -10.28 -1.69 16.39
CA LYS A 237 -10.56 -2.75 15.43
C LYS A 237 -11.24 -2.16 14.22
N SER A 238 -10.92 -2.68 13.06
CA SER A 238 -11.52 -2.29 11.79
C SER A 238 -11.55 -3.48 10.86
N GLY A 239 -12.57 -3.53 10.01
CA GLY A 239 -12.70 -4.59 9.03
C GLY A 239 -13.83 -4.30 8.07
N GLY A 240 -13.79 -4.94 6.91
CA GLY A 240 -14.74 -4.73 5.83
C GLY A 240 -14.71 -5.85 4.82
N HIS A 241 -15.71 -5.88 3.94
CA HIS A 241 -15.80 -6.91 2.90
C HIS A 241 -14.88 -6.60 1.73
N TRP A 242 -14.57 -7.63 0.96
CA TRP A 242 -14.00 -7.52 -0.37
C TRP A 242 -15.05 -7.12 -1.41
N THR A 243 -14.64 -6.39 -2.45
CA THR A 243 -15.37 -6.39 -3.72
C THR A 243 -15.32 -7.79 -4.34
N ALA A 244 -16.26 -8.12 -5.24
CA ALA A 244 -16.23 -9.40 -5.94
C ALA A 244 -14.91 -9.65 -6.71
N LEU A 245 -14.31 -8.59 -7.27
CA LEU A 245 -13.02 -8.66 -7.96
C LEU A 245 -11.88 -8.94 -6.98
N GLU A 246 -11.83 -8.25 -5.83
CA GLU A 246 -10.82 -8.52 -4.80
C GLU A 246 -10.95 -9.95 -4.29
N ALA A 247 -12.16 -10.40 -3.93
CA ALA A 247 -12.42 -11.76 -3.42
C ALA A 247 -11.98 -12.89 -4.38
N SER A 248 -11.87 -12.61 -5.69
CA SER A 248 -11.36 -13.56 -6.69
C SER A 248 -9.85 -13.84 -6.59
N HIS A 249 -9.12 -13.05 -5.80
CA HIS A 249 -7.69 -13.20 -5.62
C HIS A 249 -7.36 -14.37 -4.70
N HIS A 250 -6.18 -14.96 -4.91
CA HIS A 250 -5.66 -16.00 -4.01
C HIS A 250 -5.45 -15.47 -2.59
N ILE A 251 -5.66 -16.31 -1.58
CA ILE A 251 -5.59 -15.93 -0.15
C ILE A 251 -4.31 -15.17 0.21
N ASN A 252 -3.12 -15.64 -0.21
CA ASN A 252 -1.86 -14.92 0.04
C ASN A 252 -1.84 -13.45 -0.44
N TYR A 253 -2.56 -13.14 -1.52
CA TYR A 253 -2.72 -11.76 -1.99
C TYR A 253 -3.70 -10.99 -1.08
N LEU A 254 -4.81 -11.61 -0.70
CA LEU A 254 -5.79 -11.01 0.22
C LEU A 254 -5.19 -10.71 1.59
N GLU A 255 -4.34 -11.58 2.12
CA GLU A 255 -3.59 -11.36 3.37
C GLU A 255 -2.68 -10.14 3.27
N THR A 256 -1.95 -10.02 2.16
CA THR A 256 -1.10 -8.86 1.91
C THR A 256 -1.94 -7.58 1.72
N LEU A 257 -3.11 -7.69 1.10
CA LEU A 257 -4.03 -6.56 0.89
C LEU A 257 -4.69 -6.11 2.20
N ALA A 258 -5.02 -7.05 3.09
CA ALA A 258 -5.55 -6.77 4.43
C ALA A 258 -4.55 -5.93 5.23
N VAL A 259 -3.24 -6.23 5.13
CA VAL A 259 -2.19 -5.38 5.71
C VAL A 259 -2.28 -3.96 5.17
N PHE A 260 -2.40 -3.78 3.86
CA PHE A 260 -2.46 -2.45 3.27
C PHE A 260 -3.68 -1.65 3.75
N PHE A 261 -4.84 -2.30 3.83
CA PHE A 261 -6.07 -1.67 4.30
C PHE A 261 -5.98 -1.30 5.79
N ALA A 262 -5.45 -2.19 6.62
CA ALA A 262 -5.22 -1.88 8.03
C ALA A 262 -4.25 -0.70 8.21
N LEU A 263 -3.16 -0.64 7.43
CA LEU A 263 -2.22 0.48 7.43
C LEU A 263 -2.92 1.81 7.07
N LYS A 264 -3.73 1.82 6.00
CA LYS A 264 -4.49 3.02 5.59
C LYS A 264 -5.47 3.48 6.67
N VAL A 265 -6.20 2.55 7.30
CA VAL A 265 -7.14 2.89 8.37
C VAL A 265 -6.44 3.52 9.57
N PHE A 266 -5.30 2.97 9.97
CA PHE A 266 -4.58 3.43 11.16
C PHE A 266 -3.47 4.44 10.84
N GLN A 267 -3.44 5.02 9.64
CA GLN A 267 -2.37 5.90 9.16
C GLN A 267 -1.99 6.99 10.18
N THR A 268 -2.98 7.70 10.73
CA THR A 268 -2.74 8.81 11.68
C THR A 268 -2.04 8.37 12.96
N LYS A 269 -2.15 7.09 13.33
CA LYS A 269 -1.51 6.52 14.53
C LYS A 269 -0.18 5.85 14.25
N LEU A 270 0.07 5.50 12.99
CA LEU A 270 1.24 4.74 12.55
C LEU A 270 2.30 5.62 11.88
N SER A 271 1.93 6.78 11.33
CA SER A 271 2.87 7.69 10.67
C SER A 271 4.03 8.11 11.59
N GLY A 272 5.25 8.09 11.05
CA GLY A 272 6.48 8.39 11.80
C GLY A 272 6.96 7.27 12.73
N LYS A 273 6.49 6.03 12.55
CA LYS A 273 6.77 4.92 13.48
C LYS A 273 7.32 3.67 12.80
N HIS A 274 8.04 2.88 13.59
CA HIS A 274 8.33 1.49 13.30
C HIS A 274 7.16 0.61 13.73
N VAL A 275 6.55 -0.08 12.77
CA VAL A 275 5.36 -0.93 12.99
C VAL A 275 5.72 -2.40 12.79
N CYS A 276 5.42 -3.24 13.78
CA CYS A 276 5.44 -4.69 13.64
C CYS A 276 4.06 -5.18 13.22
N VAL A 277 3.95 -5.77 12.03
CA VAL A 277 2.72 -6.38 11.52
C VAL A 277 2.73 -7.87 11.84
N ARG A 278 1.72 -8.31 12.59
CA ARG A 278 1.45 -9.70 12.96
C ARG A 278 0.46 -10.30 11.98
N ILE A 279 0.89 -11.35 11.28
CA ILE A 279 0.15 -12.00 10.19
C ILE A 279 0.24 -13.52 10.39
N ASP A 280 -0.84 -14.26 10.19
CA ASP A 280 -0.87 -15.72 10.30
C ASP A 280 -0.43 -16.43 9.00
N ASN A 281 -0.47 -15.72 7.88
CA ASN A 281 0.03 -16.20 6.60
C ASN A 281 1.54 -15.98 6.42
N MET A 282 2.32 -17.07 6.50
CA MET A 282 3.78 -17.05 6.29
C MET A 282 4.23 -16.49 4.93
N THR A 283 3.39 -16.59 3.90
CA THR A 283 3.71 -16.03 2.57
C THR A 283 3.65 -14.51 2.61
N ALA A 284 2.59 -13.93 3.19
CA ALA A 284 2.48 -12.48 3.36
C ALA A 284 3.57 -11.92 4.29
N VAL A 285 3.89 -12.65 5.38
CA VAL A 285 5.04 -12.32 6.26
C VAL A 285 6.33 -12.22 5.45
N ALA A 286 6.62 -13.23 4.63
CA ALA A 286 7.84 -13.28 3.83
C ALA A 286 7.86 -12.24 2.71
N ASP A 287 6.74 -12.07 2.01
CA ASP A 287 6.62 -11.13 0.89
C ASP A 287 6.85 -9.69 1.37
N ILE A 288 6.16 -9.24 2.43
CA ILE A 288 6.34 -7.88 2.95
C ILE A 288 7.73 -7.73 3.61
N GLY A 289 8.13 -8.69 4.44
CA GLY A 289 9.37 -8.63 5.21
C GLY A 289 10.64 -8.74 4.36
N LYS A 290 10.57 -9.39 3.18
CA LYS A 290 11.69 -9.49 2.22
C LYS A 290 11.53 -8.54 1.03
N LEU A 291 10.62 -7.57 1.11
CA LEU A 291 10.36 -6.56 0.09
C LEU A 291 10.04 -7.18 -1.29
N GLY A 292 9.25 -8.26 -1.28
CA GLY A 292 8.75 -8.96 -2.45
C GLY A 292 9.18 -10.43 -2.52
N THR A 293 8.84 -11.06 -3.64
CA THR A 293 9.00 -12.47 -3.93
C THR A 293 9.49 -12.68 -5.37
N SER A 294 10.16 -13.81 -5.65
CA SER A 294 10.58 -14.14 -7.02
C SER A 294 9.52 -14.94 -7.79
N HIS A 295 8.33 -15.14 -7.22
CA HIS A 295 7.33 -16.06 -7.76
C HIS A 295 6.07 -15.39 -8.34
N SER A 296 5.81 -14.12 -8.04
CA SER A 296 4.55 -13.48 -8.41
C SER A 296 4.69 -11.97 -8.61
N ARG A 297 4.57 -11.53 -9.87
CA ARG A 297 4.56 -10.09 -10.21
C ARG A 297 3.41 -9.37 -9.53
N LYS A 298 2.22 -9.98 -9.53
CA LYS A 298 1.02 -9.42 -8.90
C LYS A 298 1.20 -9.12 -7.41
N ARG A 299 1.84 -10.02 -6.66
CA ARG A 299 2.18 -9.78 -5.24
C ARG A 299 3.28 -8.73 -5.09
N ASN A 300 4.29 -8.73 -5.96
CA ASN A 300 5.32 -7.70 -5.95
C ASN A 300 4.76 -6.29 -6.21
N THR A 301 3.79 -6.15 -7.11
CA THR A 301 3.09 -4.88 -7.34
C THR A 301 2.45 -4.38 -6.04
N LEU A 302 1.69 -5.24 -5.35
CA LEU A 302 1.05 -4.87 -4.09
C LEU A 302 2.06 -4.57 -2.97
N VAL A 303 3.13 -5.36 -2.84
CA VAL A 303 4.19 -5.10 -1.85
C VAL A 303 4.89 -3.78 -2.13
N ARG A 304 5.12 -3.43 -3.40
CA ARG A 304 5.66 -2.13 -3.81
C ARG A 304 4.71 -0.99 -3.44
N GLU A 305 3.42 -1.14 -3.73
CA GLU A 305 2.41 -0.15 -3.31
C GLU A 305 2.38 0.05 -1.79
N ILE A 306 2.47 -1.02 -1.01
CA ILE A 306 2.54 -0.95 0.46
C ILE A 306 3.77 -0.17 0.91
N TRP A 307 4.95 -0.52 0.40
CA TRP A 307 6.19 0.11 0.83
C TRP A 307 6.32 1.55 0.36
N ASP A 308 5.93 1.86 -0.88
CA ASP A 308 5.90 3.23 -1.39
C ASP A 308 4.97 4.11 -0.54
N TRP A 309 3.80 3.59 -0.18
CA TRP A 309 2.88 4.27 0.74
C TRP A 309 3.49 4.43 2.14
N CYS A 310 4.14 3.40 2.67
CA CYS A 310 4.80 3.48 3.98
C CYS A 310 5.93 4.53 3.98
N ILE A 311 6.74 4.59 2.93
CA ILE A 311 7.80 5.59 2.76
C ILE A 311 7.21 7.01 2.76
N GLN A 312 6.11 7.24 2.05
CA GLN A 312 5.43 8.54 2.00
C GLN A 312 4.90 9.01 3.37
N HIS A 313 4.58 8.06 4.26
CA HIS A 313 4.04 8.34 5.59
C HIS A 313 5.07 8.18 6.73
N ASP A 314 6.35 8.02 6.39
CA ASP A 314 7.44 7.78 7.33
C ASP A 314 7.17 6.57 8.26
N ILE A 315 6.68 5.48 7.67
CA ILE A 315 6.38 4.22 8.34
C ILE A 315 7.43 3.19 7.93
N PHE A 316 8.07 2.56 8.91
CA PHE A 316 8.92 1.41 8.65
C PHE A 316 8.25 0.12 9.12
N LEU A 317 8.14 -0.88 8.25
CA LEU A 317 7.50 -2.15 8.59
C LEU A 317 8.50 -3.22 8.97
N THR A 318 8.09 -4.03 9.94
CA THR A 318 8.62 -5.39 10.15
C THR A 318 7.45 -6.35 10.21
N THR A 319 7.64 -7.58 9.77
CA THR A 319 6.62 -8.62 9.84
C THR A 319 7.02 -9.72 10.81
N ALA A 320 6.04 -10.26 11.51
CA ALA A 320 6.23 -11.45 12.33
C ALA A 320 5.00 -12.35 12.23
N HIS A 321 5.23 -13.66 12.23
CA HIS A 321 4.14 -14.62 12.23
C HIS A 321 3.40 -14.61 13.58
N ILE A 322 2.10 -14.85 13.54
CA ILE A 322 1.27 -15.18 14.71
C ILE A 322 0.43 -16.42 14.38
N PRO A 323 0.28 -17.41 15.28
CA PRO A 323 -0.64 -18.51 15.05
C PRO A 323 -2.07 -17.99 14.85
N GLY A 324 -2.81 -18.52 13.87
CA GLY A 324 -4.19 -18.06 13.60
C GLY A 324 -5.13 -18.17 14.81
N LEU A 325 -4.93 -19.19 15.66
CA LEU A 325 -5.66 -19.34 16.93
C LEU A 325 -5.43 -18.18 17.92
N GLU A 326 -4.32 -17.46 17.82
CA GLU A 326 -4.01 -16.29 18.64
C GLU A 326 -4.45 -14.98 17.96
N ASN A 327 -4.90 -15.03 16.70
CA ASN A 327 -5.29 -13.86 15.88
C ASN A 327 -6.81 -13.61 15.88
N GLU A 328 -7.52 -14.08 16.92
CA GLU A 328 -9.00 -14.11 16.98
C GLU A 328 -9.66 -12.75 16.70
N ALA A 329 -9.05 -11.66 17.18
CA ALA A 329 -9.64 -10.33 17.02
C ALA A 329 -9.60 -9.84 15.57
N ALA A 330 -8.55 -10.14 14.82
CA ALA A 330 -8.45 -9.77 13.41
C ALA A 330 -9.30 -10.71 12.54
N ASP A 331 -9.30 -12.02 12.83
CA ASP A 331 -10.16 -13.01 12.16
C ASP A 331 -11.66 -12.68 12.32
N ALA A 332 -12.09 -12.28 13.51
CA ALA A 332 -13.46 -11.85 13.74
C ALA A 332 -13.84 -10.61 12.91
N GLU A 333 -12.92 -9.69 12.69
CA GLU A 333 -13.13 -8.50 11.86
C GLU A 333 -13.17 -8.85 10.37
N SER A 334 -12.37 -9.83 9.92
CA SER A 334 -12.33 -10.29 8.53
C SER A 334 -13.57 -11.10 8.11
N ARG A 335 -14.36 -11.58 9.09
CA ARG A 335 -15.57 -12.42 8.88
C ARG A 335 -16.89 -11.75 9.29
N LYS A 336 -16.90 -10.43 9.45
CA LYS A 336 -18.14 -9.70 9.79
C LYS A 336 -19.25 -9.95 8.76
N PRO A 337 -20.52 -10.06 9.18
CA PRO A 337 -21.63 -10.25 8.26
C PRO A 337 -21.84 -9.01 7.38
N LEU A 338 -22.38 -9.24 6.18
CA LEU A 338 -22.76 -8.18 5.24
C LEU A 338 -23.73 -7.21 5.92
N LYS A 339 -23.40 -5.91 5.87
CA LYS A 339 -24.27 -4.87 6.41
C LYS A 339 -25.30 -4.47 5.36
N GLU A 340 -26.54 -4.24 5.79
CA GLU A 340 -27.61 -3.68 4.95
C GLU A 340 -27.26 -2.27 4.41
N THR A 341 -26.22 -1.63 4.92
CA THR A 341 -25.77 -0.31 4.49
C THR A 341 -24.84 -0.33 3.29
N GLU A 342 -24.43 -1.51 2.80
CA GLU A 342 -23.47 -1.65 1.69
C GLU A 342 -24.12 -1.61 0.29
N TRP A 343 -25.45 -1.44 0.20
CA TRP A 343 -26.12 -1.29 -1.08
C TRP A 343 -25.70 0.00 -1.78
N ALA A 344 -25.16 -0.14 -2.99
CA ALA A 344 -24.71 0.96 -3.83
C ALA A 344 -25.76 1.28 -4.90
N LEU A 345 -25.97 2.57 -5.18
CA LEU A 345 -26.72 2.97 -6.38
C LEU A 345 -25.93 2.57 -7.64
N ASN A 346 -26.61 2.09 -8.68
CA ASN A 346 -25.96 1.79 -9.96
C ASN A 346 -25.25 3.03 -10.52
N GLN A 347 -24.01 2.87 -10.99
CA GLN A 347 -23.19 4.00 -11.45
C GLN A 347 -23.81 4.73 -12.65
N VAL A 348 -24.46 4.00 -13.57
CA VAL A 348 -25.13 4.59 -14.74
C VAL A 348 -26.35 5.39 -14.31
N ILE A 349 -27.15 4.86 -13.37
CA ILE A 349 -28.32 5.55 -12.82
C ILE A 349 -27.89 6.81 -12.05
N TYR A 350 -26.82 6.71 -11.27
CA TYR A 350 -26.20 7.85 -10.59
C TYR A 350 -25.81 8.93 -11.60
N GLN A 351 -25.02 8.60 -12.63
CA GLN A 351 -24.57 9.56 -13.64
C GLN A 351 -25.72 10.22 -14.41
N GLN A 352 -26.74 9.46 -14.78
CA GLN A 352 -27.95 10.00 -15.42
C GLN A 352 -28.68 10.99 -14.49
N GLY A 353 -28.78 10.67 -13.20
CA GLY A 353 -29.38 11.54 -12.19
C GLY A 353 -28.61 12.86 -12.00
N ILE A 354 -27.28 12.78 -11.91
CA ILE A 354 -26.37 13.95 -11.87
C ILE A 354 -26.59 14.85 -13.09
N GLN A 355 -26.61 14.27 -14.30
CA GLN A 355 -26.82 15.02 -15.55
C GLN A 355 -28.19 15.70 -15.58
N LEU A 356 -29.24 14.99 -15.15
CA LEU A 356 -30.60 15.51 -15.16
C LEU A 356 -30.80 16.66 -14.16
N LEU A 357 -30.18 16.54 -12.98
CA LEU A 357 -30.26 17.55 -11.93
C LEU A 357 -29.24 18.69 -12.12
N ASN A 358 -28.31 18.56 -13.07
CA ASN A 358 -27.24 19.53 -13.32
C ASN A 358 -26.47 19.93 -12.04
N MET A 359 -26.15 18.95 -11.21
CA MET A 359 -25.49 19.12 -9.91
C MET A 359 -24.37 18.10 -9.80
N THR A 360 -23.15 18.55 -9.51
CA THR A 360 -21.98 17.67 -9.34
C THR A 360 -21.56 17.65 -7.87
N PRO A 361 -21.78 16.54 -7.14
CA PRO A 361 -21.33 16.39 -5.77
C PRO A 361 -19.82 16.40 -5.67
N VAL A 362 -19.30 16.96 -4.57
CA VAL A 362 -17.86 17.02 -4.24
C VAL A 362 -17.51 16.17 -3.02
N ILE A 363 -18.49 15.55 -2.36
CA ILE A 363 -18.29 14.64 -1.24
C ILE A 363 -19.40 13.59 -1.21
N ASP A 364 -19.06 12.37 -0.83
CA ASP A 364 -20.01 11.28 -0.61
C ASP A 364 -20.19 11.00 0.89
N LEU A 365 -21.41 11.13 1.39
CA LEU A 365 -21.77 10.92 2.78
C LEU A 365 -22.43 9.55 2.96
N PHE A 366 -22.07 8.87 4.04
CA PHE A 366 -22.61 7.54 4.41
C PHE A 366 -22.16 6.41 3.47
N ALA A 367 -20.97 6.55 2.88
CA ALA A 367 -20.40 5.58 1.95
C ALA A 367 -19.22 4.80 2.55
N SER A 368 -19.01 3.58 2.08
CA SER A 368 -17.81 2.78 2.29
C SER A 368 -16.93 2.80 1.04
N ARG A 369 -15.72 2.25 1.15
CA ARG A 369 -14.83 1.99 0.02
C ARG A 369 -15.50 1.17 -1.10
N LEU A 370 -16.56 0.42 -0.77
CA LEU A 370 -17.26 -0.47 -1.69
C LEU A 370 -18.32 0.26 -2.51
N ASN A 371 -19.02 1.23 -1.89
CA ASN A 371 -20.23 1.81 -2.48
C ASN A 371 -20.14 3.30 -2.83
N TYR A 372 -19.02 3.98 -2.52
CA TYR A 372 -18.85 5.40 -2.81
C TYR A 372 -19.01 5.72 -4.32
N LYS A 373 -19.45 6.96 -4.59
CA LYS A 373 -19.67 7.54 -5.91
C LYS A 373 -18.72 8.68 -6.21
N VAL A 374 -18.27 9.38 -5.17
CA VAL A 374 -17.37 10.52 -5.29
C VAL A 374 -16.32 10.44 -4.18
N LYS A 375 -15.08 10.85 -4.51
CA LYS A 375 -14.05 11.13 -3.51
C LYS A 375 -13.96 12.63 -3.26
N PRO A 376 -13.74 13.07 -2.01
CA PRO A 376 -13.66 12.25 -0.79
C PRO A 376 -15.01 11.66 -0.34
N PHE A 377 -14.96 10.62 0.50
CA PHE A 377 -16.15 10.00 1.10
C PHE A 377 -16.02 9.86 2.63
N ILE A 378 -17.17 9.75 3.31
CA ILE A 378 -17.27 9.68 4.76
C ILE A 378 -17.95 8.38 5.18
N ALA A 379 -17.19 7.54 5.89
CA ALA A 379 -17.60 6.20 6.27
C ALA A 379 -18.25 6.15 7.65
N TYR A 380 -19.06 5.11 7.89
CA TYR A 380 -19.67 4.88 9.20
C TYR A 380 -18.64 4.42 10.24
N GLN A 381 -17.68 3.60 9.82
CA GLN A 381 -16.57 3.08 10.62
C GLN A 381 -15.24 3.45 9.95
N PRO A 382 -14.10 3.32 10.64
CA PRO A 382 -12.80 3.44 9.98
C PRO A 382 -12.76 2.51 8.76
N ASP A 383 -12.42 3.06 7.60
CA ASP A 383 -12.43 2.37 6.31
C ASP A 383 -11.29 2.96 5.47
N PRO A 384 -10.53 2.16 4.68
CA PRO A 384 -9.40 2.65 3.92
C PRO A 384 -9.83 3.80 3.02
N GLU A 385 -9.04 4.88 3.02
CA GLU A 385 -9.25 6.07 2.18
C GLU A 385 -10.47 6.93 2.52
N ALA A 386 -11.22 6.61 3.59
CA ALA A 386 -12.27 7.49 4.09
C ALA A 386 -11.66 8.79 4.63
N GLN A 387 -12.23 9.94 4.28
CA GLN A 387 -11.75 11.24 4.78
C GLN A 387 -12.05 11.41 6.28
N ALA A 388 -13.21 10.91 6.73
CA ALA A 388 -13.58 10.91 8.13
C ALA A 388 -14.49 9.73 8.46
N VAL A 389 -14.73 9.55 9.75
CA VAL A 389 -15.65 8.56 10.31
C VAL A 389 -16.86 9.29 10.88
N ASN A 390 -18.05 8.73 10.67
CA ASN A 390 -19.34 9.27 11.06
C ASN A 390 -19.64 10.64 10.41
N ALA A 391 -20.45 10.61 9.35
CA ALA A 391 -20.87 11.81 8.61
C ALA A 391 -21.51 12.90 9.47
N PHE A 392 -22.13 12.56 10.61
CA PHE A 392 -22.72 13.57 11.50
C PHE A 392 -21.69 14.43 12.25
N THR A 393 -20.42 14.01 12.30
CA THR A 393 -19.35 14.71 13.04
C THR A 393 -18.68 15.84 12.25
N ILE A 394 -18.93 15.92 10.93
CA ILE A 394 -18.38 16.96 10.06
C ILE A 394 -19.45 17.98 9.67
N CYS A 395 -19.04 19.19 9.29
CA CYS A 395 -19.94 20.21 8.74
C CYS A 395 -20.19 19.93 7.24
N TRP A 396 -21.44 19.89 6.82
CA TRP A 396 -21.85 19.63 5.43
C TRP A 396 -21.97 20.91 4.60
N LYS A 397 -22.14 22.07 5.25
CA LYS A 397 -22.34 23.38 4.59
C LYS A 397 -21.31 23.72 3.52
N PRO A 398 -19.99 23.44 3.69
CA PRO A 398 -18.98 23.75 2.67
C PRO A 398 -19.07 22.90 1.40
N TYR A 399 -19.86 21.82 1.42
CA TYR A 399 -19.86 20.80 0.38
C TYR A 399 -21.21 20.71 -0.34
N LEU A 400 -21.14 20.55 -1.66
CA LEU A 400 -22.23 19.95 -2.43
C LEU A 400 -22.17 18.44 -2.24
N PHE A 401 -22.98 17.89 -1.34
CA PHE A 401 -22.88 16.48 -0.97
C PHE A 401 -23.74 15.57 -1.86
N TYR A 402 -23.34 14.32 -1.96
CA TYR A 402 -24.19 13.19 -2.30
C TYR A 402 -24.38 12.35 -1.03
N ALA A 403 -25.60 11.89 -0.77
CA ALA A 403 -25.90 11.03 0.36
C ALA A 403 -26.88 9.92 -0.04
N PHE A 404 -26.52 8.68 0.26
CA PHE A 404 -27.43 7.54 0.23
C PHE A 404 -27.45 6.87 1.61
N PRO A 405 -28.10 7.49 2.61
CA PRO A 405 -28.03 7.03 3.98
C PRO A 405 -28.90 5.78 4.21
N PRO A 406 -28.59 4.99 5.26
CA PRO A 406 -29.53 4.00 5.78
C PRO A 406 -30.91 4.60 6.04
N PHE A 407 -31.98 3.90 5.65
CA PHE A 407 -33.32 4.48 5.63
C PHE A 407 -33.83 4.91 7.02
N SER A 408 -33.35 4.23 8.07
CA SER A 408 -33.71 4.55 9.47
C SER A 408 -33.20 5.91 9.95
N ILE A 409 -32.16 6.47 9.33
CA ILE A 409 -31.54 7.73 9.75
C ILE A 409 -31.91 8.94 8.87
N ILE A 410 -32.76 8.75 7.86
CA ILE A 410 -33.25 9.86 6.99
C ILE A 410 -33.75 11.06 7.80
N PRO A 411 -34.53 10.91 8.90
CA PRO A 411 -34.96 12.05 9.72
C PRO A 411 -33.78 12.89 10.25
N LEU A 412 -32.72 12.23 10.75
CA LEU A 412 -31.53 12.89 11.28
C LEU A 412 -30.74 13.60 10.17
N VAL A 413 -30.67 12.99 8.99
CA VAL A 413 -30.03 13.60 7.81
C VAL A 413 -30.75 14.88 7.41
N LEU A 414 -32.08 14.86 7.31
CA LEU A 414 -32.87 16.05 6.98
C LEU A 414 -32.75 17.13 8.05
N GLN A 415 -32.74 16.75 9.33
CA GLN A 415 -32.53 17.67 10.43
C GLN A 415 -31.18 18.41 10.29
N LYS A 416 -30.09 17.67 10.07
CA LYS A 416 -28.75 18.27 9.92
C LYS A 416 -28.64 19.16 8.69
N ILE A 417 -29.22 18.76 7.55
CA ILE A 417 -29.25 19.60 6.34
C ILE A 417 -29.93 20.95 6.64
N ARG A 418 -31.03 20.94 7.38
CA ARG A 418 -31.74 22.16 7.78
C ARG A 418 -30.93 23.01 8.76
N GLU A 419 -30.33 22.40 9.77
CA GLU A 419 -29.56 23.10 10.81
C GLU A 419 -28.29 23.76 10.26
N GLU A 420 -27.64 23.12 9.28
CA GLU A 420 -26.40 23.62 8.69
C GLU A 420 -26.62 24.42 7.39
N GLU A 421 -27.87 24.54 6.92
CA GLU A 421 -28.23 25.15 5.64
C GLU A 421 -27.50 24.51 4.44
N SER A 422 -27.19 23.22 4.53
CA SER A 422 -26.40 22.49 3.54
C SER A 422 -27.21 22.22 2.27
N THR A 423 -26.54 22.08 1.13
CA THR A 423 -27.18 21.77 -0.16
C THR A 423 -26.57 20.51 -0.75
N GLY A 424 -27.39 19.59 -1.26
CA GLY A 424 -26.89 18.34 -1.82
C GLY A 424 -27.94 17.47 -2.51
N LEU A 425 -27.47 16.32 -2.99
CA LEU A 425 -28.29 15.25 -3.54
C LEU A 425 -28.52 14.18 -2.49
N LEU A 426 -29.79 13.88 -2.25
CA LEU A 426 -30.20 12.84 -1.32
C LEU A 426 -31.01 11.77 -2.05
N VAL A 427 -30.59 10.51 -1.91
CA VAL A 427 -31.34 9.35 -2.39
C VAL A 427 -32.16 8.75 -1.26
N VAL A 428 -33.48 8.62 -1.46
CA VAL A 428 -34.43 8.08 -0.46
C VAL A 428 -35.47 7.17 -1.10
N PRO A 429 -36.10 6.26 -0.33
CA PRO A 429 -37.27 5.55 -0.82
C PRO A 429 -38.49 6.47 -0.99
N LYS A 430 -39.34 6.18 -1.98
CA LYS A 430 -40.60 6.90 -2.21
C LYS A 430 -41.68 6.42 -1.23
N TRP A 431 -41.61 6.85 0.02
CA TRP A 431 -42.53 6.41 1.09
C TRP A 431 -43.33 7.59 1.69
N PRO A 432 -44.45 8.00 1.07
CA PRO A 432 -45.24 9.15 1.52
C PRO A 432 -45.90 8.98 2.89
N ALA A 433 -46.02 7.74 3.38
CA ALA A 433 -46.55 7.44 4.71
C ALA A 433 -45.53 7.70 5.84
N GLN A 434 -44.26 8.00 5.52
CA GLN A 434 -43.22 8.19 6.53
C GLN A 434 -43.25 9.61 7.12
N PRO A 435 -43.02 9.79 8.43
CA PRO A 435 -43.06 11.11 9.08
C PRO A 435 -42.09 12.14 8.51
N TRP A 436 -40.97 11.69 7.93
CA TRP A 436 -39.95 12.55 7.33
C TRP A 436 -40.31 13.04 5.93
N TRP A 437 -41.28 12.42 5.25
CA TRP A 437 -41.70 12.77 3.88
C TRP A 437 -42.05 14.26 3.70
N PRO A 438 -42.92 14.87 4.53
CA PRO A 438 -43.25 16.29 4.38
C PRO A 438 -42.05 17.22 4.60
N TYR A 439 -41.09 16.85 5.43
CA TYR A 439 -39.87 17.64 5.63
C TYR A 439 -38.99 17.60 4.39
N LEU A 440 -38.76 16.41 3.83
CA LEU A 440 -38.02 16.24 2.58
C LEU A 440 -38.62 17.08 1.45
N MET A 441 -39.94 16.96 1.22
CA MET A 441 -40.61 17.65 0.13
C MET A 441 -40.73 19.17 0.34
N ARG A 442 -40.51 19.68 1.56
CA ARG A 442 -40.35 21.11 1.82
C ARG A 442 -38.95 21.63 1.54
N MET A 443 -37.96 20.74 1.47
CA MET A 443 -36.54 21.10 1.29
C MET A 443 -36.04 20.92 -0.14
N VAL A 444 -36.87 20.36 -1.05
CA VAL A 444 -36.49 20.24 -2.46
C VAL A 444 -36.36 21.61 -3.11
N ILE A 445 -35.33 21.75 -3.94
CA ILE A 445 -35.04 22.98 -4.70
C ILE A 445 -35.07 22.74 -6.22
N GLN A 446 -35.47 21.53 -6.62
CA GLN A 446 -35.63 21.10 -7.99
C GLN A 446 -36.62 19.92 -8.03
N VAL A 447 -37.22 19.67 -9.20
CA VAL A 447 -38.13 18.55 -9.45
C VAL A 447 -37.43 17.21 -9.09
N PRO A 448 -37.96 16.44 -8.12
CA PRO A 448 -37.39 15.14 -7.75
C PRO A 448 -37.40 14.14 -8.90
N VAL A 449 -36.37 13.30 -8.97
CA VAL A 449 -36.21 12.30 -10.02
C VAL A 449 -36.54 10.91 -9.48
N ILE A 450 -37.49 10.23 -10.11
CA ILE A 450 -37.79 8.82 -9.86
C ILE A 450 -36.75 7.97 -10.57
N LEU A 451 -36.07 7.13 -9.79
CA LEU A 451 -35.09 6.19 -10.31
C LEU A 451 -35.77 4.93 -10.88
N PRO A 452 -35.20 4.29 -11.91
CA PRO A 452 -35.74 3.05 -12.47
C PRO A 452 -35.91 2.00 -11.38
N ASN A 453 -36.95 1.19 -11.45
CA ASN A 453 -37.16 0.07 -10.53
C ASN A 453 -36.78 -1.25 -11.22
N LYS A 454 -35.47 -1.51 -11.29
CA LYS A 454 -34.84 -2.69 -11.87
C LYS A 454 -34.12 -3.47 -10.77
N GLU A 455 -33.88 -4.75 -11.00
CA GLU A 455 -33.13 -5.61 -10.06
C GLU A 455 -31.75 -5.02 -9.72
N ASN A 456 -31.12 -4.36 -10.69
CA ASN A 456 -29.80 -3.76 -10.57
C ASN A 456 -29.81 -2.25 -10.28
N THR A 457 -30.95 -1.67 -9.89
CA THR A 457 -31.02 -0.24 -9.55
C THR A 457 -30.09 0.09 -8.39
N ILE A 458 -30.12 -0.77 -7.37
CA ILE A 458 -29.12 -0.83 -6.32
C ILE A 458 -28.54 -2.23 -6.31
N TYR A 459 -27.25 -2.34 -6.03
CA TYR A 459 -26.53 -3.61 -6.03
C TYR A 459 -25.53 -3.64 -4.87
N MET A 460 -25.14 -4.84 -4.45
CA MET A 460 -24.16 -5.02 -3.40
C MET A 460 -22.78 -5.30 -4.02
N PRO A 461 -21.76 -4.43 -3.88
CA PRO A 461 -20.47 -4.60 -4.57
C PRO A 461 -19.71 -5.89 -4.21
N SER A 462 -19.91 -6.40 -3.00
CA SER A 462 -19.34 -7.67 -2.54
C SER A 462 -20.09 -8.90 -3.08
N LYS A 463 -21.36 -8.75 -3.46
CA LYS A 463 -22.21 -9.79 -4.05
C LYS A 463 -23.15 -9.20 -5.13
N PRO A 464 -22.64 -8.91 -6.34
CA PRO A 464 -23.40 -8.20 -7.37
C PRO A 464 -24.68 -8.92 -7.83
N ASP A 465 -24.72 -10.25 -7.73
CA ASP A 465 -25.88 -11.07 -8.10
C ASP A 465 -26.99 -11.07 -7.03
N LEU A 466 -26.73 -10.51 -5.85
CA LEU A 466 -27.73 -10.43 -4.79
C LEU A 466 -28.77 -9.35 -5.13
N ILE A 467 -30.01 -9.76 -5.31
CA ILE A 467 -31.14 -8.84 -5.50
C ILE A 467 -31.54 -8.22 -4.16
N HIS A 468 -31.80 -6.92 -4.15
CA HIS A 468 -32.21 -6.22 -2.94
C HIS A 468 -33.53 -6.79 -2.38
N PRO A 469 -33.65 -7.08 -1.06
CA PRO A 469 -34.84 -7.71 -0.47
C PRO A 469 -36.16 -6.96 -0.70
N LEU A 470 -36.09 -5.64 -0.88
CA LEU A 470 -37.25 -4.79 -1.16
C LEU A 470 -37.61 -4.68 -2.65
N TYR A 471 -36.85 -5.28 -3.57
CA TYR A 471 -37.26 -5.37 -4.97
C TYR A 471 -38.47 -6.33 -5.12
N PRO A 472 -39.47 -6.05 -5.98
CA PRO A 472 -39.65 -4.87 -6.84
C PRO A 472 -40.48 -3.76 -6.17
N LYS A 473 -40.65 -3.75 -4.85
CA LYS A 473 -41.47 -2.74 -4.15
C LYS A 473 -40.72 -1.44 -3.87
N LEU A 474 -39.38 -1.46 -3.94
CA LEU A 474 -38.53 -0.31 -3.67
C LEU A 474 -38.46 0.63 -4.88
N THR A 475 -39.21 1.73 -4.80
CA THR A 475 -38.99 2.88 -5.68
C THR A 475 -38.12 3.91 -4.96
N LEU A 476 -37.04 4.34 -5.59
CA LEU A 476 -36.15 5.38 -5.05
C LEU A 476 -36.39 6.73 -5.74
N LEU A 477 -36.19 7.80 -4.98
CA LEU A 477 -36.12 9.18 -5.46
C LEU A 477 -34.70 9.70 -5.28
N MET A 478 -34.22 10.45 -6.26
CA MET A 478 -33.07 11.33 -6.13
C MET A 478 -33.57 12.76 -6.04
N CYS A 479 -33.27 13.43 -4.93
CA CYS A 479 -33.77 14.75 -4.60
C CYS A 479 -32.62 15.74 -4.48
N HIS A 480 -32.67 16.84 -5.22
CA HIS A 480 -31.81 18.00 -4.98
C HIS A 480 -32.46 18.86 -3.90
N ILE A 481 -31.83 18.91 -2.73
CA ILE A 481 -32.38 19.50 -1.52
C ILE A 481 -31.44 20.54 -0.91
N SER A 482 -32.01 21.49 -0.19
CA SER A 482 -31.26 22.51 0.55
C SER A 482 -31.91 22.78 1.91
N GLY A 483 -31.09 23.11 2.91
CA GLY A 483 -31.56 23.71 4.15
C GLY A 483 -31.76 25.22 4.07
N ASP A 484 -31.17 25.88 3.06
CA ASP A 484 -31.29 27.32 2.81
C ASP A 484 -32.74 27.73 2.46
N PRO A 485 -33.42 28.54 3.32
CA PRO A 485 -34.80 28.96 3.10
C PRO A 485 -35.02 29.79 1.83
N LEU A 486 -34.00 30.49 1.31
CA LEU A 486 -34.11 31.31 0.10
C LEU A 486 -34.24 30.43 -1.13
N LYS A 487 -33.34 29.45 -1.30
CA LYS A 487 -33.40 28.48 -2.42
C LYS A 487 -34.72 27.71 -2.45
N ILE A 488 -35.22 27.33 -1.26
CA ILE A 488 -36.51 26.65 -1.12
C ILE A 488 -37.65 27.55 -1.62
N LYS A 489 -37.70 28.81 -1.16
CA LYS A 489 -38.74 29.76 -1.56
C LYS A 489 -38.70 30.05 -3.05
N ASP A 490 -37.51 30.19 -3.63
CA ASP A 490 -37.34 30.46 -5.05
C ASP A 490 -37.86 29.31 -5.91
N PHE A 491 -37.57 28.06 -5.53
CA PHE A 491 -38.15 26.90 -6.19
C PHE A 491 -39.68 26.86 -6.04
N GLN A 492 -40.19 27.06 -4.82
CA GLN A 492 -41.64 27.02 -4.55
C GLN A 492 -42.44 28.07 -5.31
N ARG A 493 -41.88 29.27 -5.55
CA ARG A 493 -42.51 30.33 -6.35
C ARG A 493 -42.69 29.93 -7.82
N GLY A 494 -41.84 29.04 -8.34
CA GLY A 494 -41.94 28.53 -9.70
C GLY A 494 -42.96 27.40 -9.88
N LEU A 495 -43.56 26.89 -8.79
CA LEU A 495 -44.49 25.77 -8.84
C LEU A 495 -45.94 26.23 -9.06
N CYS A 496 -46.72 25.37 -9.74
CA CYS A 496 -48.15 25.60 -9.90
C CYS A 496 -48.91 25.36 -8.58
N LEU A 497 -49.86 26.24 -8.27
CA LEU A 497 -50.82 26.03 -7.19
C LEU A 497 -51.73 24.85 -7.54
N SER A 498 -51.94 23.97 -6.56
CA SER A 498 -52.82 22.79 -6.66
C SER A 498 -54.32 23.11 -6.58
N SER A 499 -54.68 24.38 -6.34
CA SER A 499 -56.07 24.84 -6.26
C SER A 499 -56.35 26.03 -7.16
N CYS A 500 -57.51 26.04 -7.83
CA CYS A 500 -58.04 27.21 -8.53
C CYS A 500 -58.39 28.36 -7.55
N PRO A 501 -58.39 29.64 -8.00
CA PRO A 501 -58.74 30.79 -7.16
C PRO A 501 -60.18 30.72 -6.63
N ARG A 502 -60.42 31.27 -5.43
CA ARG A 502 -61.79 31.47 -4.88
C ARG A 502 -62.60 32.36 -5.84
N GLY A 503 -63.64 31.78 -6.44
CA GLY A 503 -64.51 32.43 -7.45
C GLY A 503 -64.44 31.80 -8.85
N GLY A 504 -63.48 30.91 -9.12
CA GLY A 504 -63.48 30.10 -10.34
C GLY A 504 -64.59 29.04 -10.32
N LYS A 505 -65.20 28.74 -11.47
CA LYS A 505 -66.18 27.63 -11.58
C LYS A 505 -65.55 26.35 -11.02
N ALA A 506 -66.21 25.75 -10.03
CA ALA A 506 -65.85 24.42 -9.56
C ALA A 506 -65.75 23.47 -10.77
N HIS A 507 -64.66 22.71 -10.85
CA HIS A 507 -64.51 21.66 -11.86
C HIS A 507 -65.75 20.75 -11.79
N LYS A 508 -66.49 20.67 -12.90
CA LYS A 508 -67.73 19.88 -12.98
C LYS A 508 -67.51 18.37 -12.95
N ASP A 509 -66.26 17.94 -13.07
CA ASP A 509 -65.85 16.54 -13.03
C ASP A 509 -64.85 16.34 -11.89
N SER A 510 -65.12 15.38 -11.02
CA SER A 510 -64.27 15.08 -9.85
C SER A 510 -62.86 14.59 -10.22
N ILE A 511 -62.62 14.25 -11.50
CA ILE A 511 -61.31 13.85 -12.04
C ILE A 511 -61.30 14.22 -13.53
N TYR A 512 -60.59 15.29 -13.93
CA TYR A 512 -60.07 15.34 -15.31
C TYR A 512 -58.90 14.37 -15.39
N HIS A 513 -58.79 13.60 -16.49
CA HIS A 513 -57.66 12.70 -16.76
C HIS A 513 -56.32 13.48 -16.74
N THR A 514 -55.67 13.59 -15.57
CA THR A 514 -54.35 14.23 -15.40
C THR A 514 -53.24 13.28 -15.82
N SER A 515 -53.18 12.95 -17.11
CA SER A 515 -52.27 11.95 -17.70
C SER A 515 -52.41 10.56 -17.06
N THR A 516 -52.07 9.51 -17.81
CA THR A 516 -52.16 8.15 -17.28
C THR A 516 -51.11 7.83 -16.20
N ASN A 517 -50.20 8.73 -15.79
CA ASN A 517 -49.14 8.46 -14.79
C ASN A 517 -48.54 9.71 -14.11
N GLY A 518 -49.32 10.73 -13.73
CA GLY A 518 -48.79 11.94 -13.05
C GLY A 518 -48.27 11.66 -11.65
N VAL A 519 -47.02 11.21 -11.50
CA VAL A 519 -46.40 11.00 -10.19
C VAL A 519 -45.92 12.33 -9.65
N GLY A 520 -46.44 12.77 -8.50
CA GLY A 520 -46.05 14.03 -7.85
C GLY A 520 -46.53 14.09 -6.41
N THR A 521 -46.29 15.20 -5.73
CA THR A 521 -46.78 15.46 -4.36
C THR A 521 -47.27 16.90 -4.22
N VAL A 522 -48.04 17.18 -3.18
CA VAL A 522 -48.51 18.54 -2.87
C VAL A 522 -47.94 18.96 -1.52
N VAL A 523 -47.26 20.11 -1.50
CA VAL A 523 -46.69 20.69 -0.28
C VAL A 523 -47.17 22.12 -0.16
N GLN A 524 -47.88 22.42 0.94
CA GLN A 524 -48.39 23.78 1.22
C GLN A 524 -49.20 24.38 0.06
N GLY A 525 -49.96 23.54 -0.65
CA GLY A 525 -50.77 23.97 -1.79
C GLY A 525 -50.03 24.05 -3.12
N ASN A 526 -48.71 23.84 -3.16
CA ASN A 526 -47.92 23.77 -4.40
C ASN A 526 -47.78 22.33 -4.89
N TRP A 527 -48.05 22.09 -6.17
CA TRP A 527 -47.84 20.79 -6.81
C TRP A 527 -46.39 20.63 -7.26
N ILE A 528 -45.72 19.58 -6.78
CA ILE A 528 -44.36 19.19 -7.16
C ILE A 528 -44.46 17.96 -8.07
N PRO A 529 -44.20 18.08 -9.38
CA PRO A 529 -44.08 16.91 -10.26
C PRO A 529 -42.89 16.06 -9.85
N PHE A 530 -42.91 14.78 -10.19
CA PHE A 530 -41.72 13.95 -10.23
C PHE A 530 -41.35 13.62 -11.68
N GLN A 531 -40.07 13.71 -11.99
CA GLN A 531 -39.53 13.39 -13.30
C GLN A 531 -39.04 11.94 -13.31
N GLN A 532 -39.39 11.16 -14.33
CA GLN A 532 -38.82 9.81 -14.49
C GLN A 532 -37.44 9.90 -15.15
N LEU A 533 -36.47 9.14 -14.65
CA LEU A 533 -35.11 9.14 -15.19
C LEU A 533 -35.02 8.49 -16.60
N TRP A 534 -35.97 7.61 -16.93
CA TRP A 534 -36.06 6.97 -18.24
C TRP A 534 -37.05 7.73 -19.14
N LYS A 535 -36.75 7.77 -20.44
CA LYS A 535 -37.75 8.15 -21.45
C LYS A 535 -38.69 6.97 -21.63
N LYS A 536 -40.00 7.21 -21.76
CA LYS A 536 -40.91 6.20 -22.27
C LYS A 536 -40.46 5.87 -23.70
N GLU A 537 -40.17 4.59 -23.95
CA GLU A 537 -40.16 4.05 -25.31
C GLU A 537 -41.57 4.15 -25.93
#